data_AF-M0FGP4-F1
#
_entry.id   AF-M0FGP4-F1
#
_cell.length_a   1.000
_cell.length_b   1.000
_cell.length_c   1.000
_cell.angle_alpha   90.00
_cell.angle_beta   90.00
_cell.angle_gamma   90.00
#
_symmetry.space_group_name_H-M   'P 1'
#
loop_
_entity.id
_entity.type
_entity.pdbx_description
1 polymer ?
#
loop_
_entity_poly.entity_id
_entity_poly.type
_entity_poly.pdbx_seq_one_letter_code
_entity_poly.pdbx_strand_id
1 'polypeptide(L)'
;MVPPTTDGPPAPTTSREEAWVAHAALLDAARNATEDAEPYRGPLESIERGEPLDGEGVAVLRDALVDYLGDAPVRDRAPGRALLRRTDDAADAQSRRA
;
A
#
# COMPACT_ATOMS: atom_id res chain seq x y z
N MET A 1 -16.83 8.13 27.93
CA MET A 1 -15.66 8.38 27.08
C MET A 1 -16.03 7.89 25.69
N VAL A 2 -16.26 8.80 24.74
CA VAL A 2 -16.55 8.41 23.34
C VAL A 2 -15.19 8.04 22.73
N PRO A 3 -15.02 6.85 22.14
CA PRO A 3 -13.79 6.56 21.41
C PRO A 3 -13.67 7.60 20.30
N PRO A 4 -12.47 8.14 20.03
CA PRO A 4 -12.32 9.03 18.89
C PRO A 4 -12.73 8.24 17.64
N THR A 5 -13.85 8.63 17.03
CA THR A 5 -14.20 8.17 15.69
C THR A 5 -13.20 8.86 14.78
N THR A 6 -12.17 8.13 14.37
CA THR A 6 -11.32 8.57 13.27
C THR A 6 -12.19 8.50 12.00
N ASP A 7 -12.99 9.53 11.73
CA ASP A 7 -13.79 9.67 10.50
C ASP A 7 -12.90 9.86 9.25
N GLY A 8 -11.58 9.73 9.39
CA GLY A 8 -10.63 9.68 8.31
C GLY A 8 -10.62 8.31 7.61
N PRO A 9 -10.09 8.24 6.38
CA PRO A 9 -9.87 6.96 5.72
C PRO A 9 -9.00 6.05 6.60
N PRO A 10 -9.18 4.72 6.53
CA PRO A 10 -8.38 3.81 7.32
C PRO A 10 -6.90 3.92 6.94
N ALA A 11 -6.02 3.65 7.92
CA ALA A 11 -4.60 3.50 7.66
C ALA A 11 -4.37 2.44 6.55
N PRO A 12 -3.34 2.61 5.72
CA PRO A 12 -3.13 1.78 4.52
C PRO A 12 -2.74 0.34 4.85
N THR A 13 -2.29 0.10 6.08
CA THR A 13 -1.91 -1.21 6.59
C THR A 13 -2.47 -1.40 8.00
N THR A 14 -2.78 -2.64 8.37
CA THR A 14 -3.35 -3.00 9.68
C THR A 14 -2.40 -3.74 10.60
N SER A 15 -1.23 -4.12 10.10
CA SER A 15 -0.18 -4.70 10.91
C SER A 15 1.20 -4.18 10.51
N ARG A 16 2.18 -4.41 11.38
CA ARG A 16 3.57 -4.08 11.11
C ARG A 16 4.15 -4.91 9.96
N GLU A 17 3.72 -6.17 9.85
CA GLU A 17 4.09 -7.04 8.73
C GLU A 17 3.56 -6.51 7.41
N GLU A 18 2.29 -6.08 7.36
CA GLU A 18 1.73 -5.43 6.17
C GLU A 18 2.49 -4.13 5.83
N ALA A 19 2.78 -3.27 6.82
CA ALA A 19 3.55 -2.05 6.63
C ALA A 19 4.95 -2.33 6.06
N TRP A 20 5.61 -3.36 6.57
CA TRP A 20 6.93 -3.76 6.07
C TRP A 20 6.86 -4.29 4.63
N VAL A 21 5.85 -5.11 4.29
CA VAL A 21 5.70 -5.63 2.92
C VAL A 21 5.38 -4.50 1.95
N ALA A 22 4.50 -3.57 2.33
CA ALA A 22 4.16 -2.43 1.51
C ALA A 22 5.39 -1.56 1.22
N HIS A 23 6.19 -1.30 2.26
CA HIS A 23 7.44 -0.55 2.12
C HIS A 23 8.46 -1.30 1.23
N ALA A 24 8.60 -2.63 1.39
CA ALA A 24 9.48 -3.44 0.55
C ALA A 24 9.05 -3.44 -0.92
N ALA A 25 7.75 -3.58 -1.20
CA ALA A 25 7.20 -3.55 -2.55
C ALA A 25 7.42 -2.19 -3.23
N LEU A 26 7.13 -1.08 -2.52
CA LEU A 26 7.33 0.27 -3.05
C LEU A 26 8.81 0.57 -3.30
N LEU A 27 9.72 0.12 -2.41
CA LEU A 27 11.16 0.25 -2.63
C LEU A 27 11.66 -0.59 -3.80
N ASP A 28 11.14 -1.80 -3.97
CA ASP A 28 11.51 -2.66 -5.10
C ASP A 28 11.06 -2.04 -6.43
N ALA A 29 9.81 -1.58 -6.50
CA ALA A 29 9.28 -0.87 -7.66
C ALA A 29 10.08 0.40 -7.98
N ALA A 30 10.40 1.22 -6.97
CA ALA A 30 11.22 2.42 -7.13
C ALA A 30 12.63 2.11 -7.65
N ARG A 31 13.24 0.99 -7.25
CA ARG A 31 14.56 0.56 -7.76
C ARG A 31 14.51 0.09 -9.20
N ASN A 32 13.39 -0.51 -9.61
CA ASN A 32 13.19 -1.05 -10.95
C ASN A 32 12.63 0.00 -11.93
N ALA A 33 12.23 1.18 -11.45
CA ALA A 33 11.76 2.28 -12.27
C ALA A 33 12.89 2.83 -13.17
N THR A 34 12.62 2.89 -14.47
CA THR A 34 13.61 3.30 -15.49
C THR A 34 13.67 4.81 -15.72
N GLU A 35 12.62 5.55 -15.34
CA GLU A 35 12.45 6.96 -15.72
C GLU A 35 12.37 7.90 -14.50
N ASP A 36 11.51 7.60 -13.51
CA ASP A 36 11.39 8.39 -12.29
C ASP A 36 10.86 7.54 -11.12
N ALA A 37 11.42 7.78 -9.93
CA ALA A 37 11.02 7.14 -8.68
C ALA A 37 10.10 8.04 -7.81
N GLU A 38 9.86 9.29 -8.22
CA GLU A 38 9.04 10.24 -7.48
C GLU A 38 7.61 9.73 -7.16
N PRO A 39 6.92 8.98 -8.05
CA PRO A 39 5.58 8.43 -7.75
C PRO A 39 5.53 7.52 -6.51
N TYR A 40 6.65 6.89 -6.12
CA TYR A 40 6.69 5.98 -4.97
C TYR A 40 6.94 6.71 -3.64
N ARG A 41 7.45 7.95 -3.69
CA ARG A 41 7.86 8.70 -2.50
C ARG A 41 6.68 9.03 -1.59
N GLY A 42 5.59 9.55 -2.16
CA GLY A 42 4.38 9.88 -1.40
C GLY A 42 3.80 8.66 -0.66
N PRO A 43 3.56 7.53 -1.36
CA PRO A 43 3.10 6.31 -0.72
C PRO A 43 4.03 5.77 0.37
N LEU A 44 5.35 5.80 0.15
CA LEU A 44 6.34 5.41 1.17
C LEU A 44 6.20 6.26 2.44
N GLU A 45 6.14 7.58 2.26
CA GLU A 45 5.99 8.55 3.34
C GLU A 45 4.69 8.38 4.12
N SER A 46 3.57 8.09 3.44
CA SER A 46 2.29 7.79 4.11
C SER A 46 2.36 6.51 4.92
N ILE A 47 2.94 5.44 4.37
CA ILE A 47 3.07 4.16 5.08
C ILE A 47 3.98 4.29 6.31
N GLU A 48 5.08 5.03 6.21
CA GLU A 48 5.97 5.28 7.35
C GLU A 48 5.27 6.05 8.48
N ARG A 49 4.36 6.96 8.14
CA ARG A 49 3.58 7.73 9.11
C ARG A 49 2.30 7.03 9.57
N GLY A 50 1.94 5.91 8.93
CA GLY A 50 0.65 5.24 9.15
C GLY A 50 -0.55 6.04 8.65
N GLU A 51 -0.31 6.99 7.74
CA GLU A 51 -1.33 7.88 7.18
C GLU A 51 -2.00 7.24 5.97
N PRO A 52 -3.28 7.57 5.69
CA PRO A 52 -4.00 7.04 4.55
C PRO A 52 -3.31 7.35 3.21
N LEU A 53 -3.51 6.44 2.25
CA LEU A 53 -3.15 6.66 0.86
C LEU A 53 -4.31 7.35 0.13
N ASP A 54 -3.97 8.26 -0.77
CA ASP A 54 -4.90 8.77 -1.78
C ASP A 54 -5.09 7.74 -2.90
N GLY A 55 -5.96 8.05 -3.87
CA GLY A 55 -6.30 7.08 -4.91
C GLY A 55 -5.12 6.70 -5.82
N GLU A 56 -4.26 7.68 -6.12
CA GLU A 56 -3.03 7.44 -6.87
C GLU A 56 -2.07 6.55 -6.07
N GLY A 57 -1.86 6.85 -4.78
CA GLY A 57 -1.01 6.04 -3.92
C GLY A 57 -1.53 4.61 -3.71
N VAL A 58 -2.86 4.41 -3.67
CA VAL A 58 -3.48 3.09 -3.65
C VAL A 58 -3.16 2.32 -4.93
N ALA A 59 -3.27 2.95 -6.10
CA ALA A 59 -2.95 2.34 -7.38
C ALA A 59 -1.45 1.97 -7.47
N VAL A 60 -0.57 2.90 -7.08
CA VAL A 60 0.88 2.66 -7.05
C VAL A 60 1.25 1.50 -6.12
N LEU A 61 0.66 1.46 -4.92
CA LEU A 61 0.89 0.35 -3.99
C LEU A 61 0.38 -0.98 -4.54
N ARG A 62 -0.79 -0.98 -5.20
CA ARG A 62 -1.36 -2.18 -5.80
C ARG A 62 -0.42 -2.78 -6.85
N ASP A 63 0.04 -1.97 -7.78
CA ASP A 63 0.90 -2.43 -8.87
C ASP A 63 2.25 -2.92 -8.32
N ALA A 64 2.84 -2.18 -7.37
CA ALA A 64 4.06 -2.61 -6.68
C ALA A 64 3.89 -3.95 -5.95
N LEU A 65 2.75 -4.20 -5.31
CA LEU A 65 2.46 -5.47 -4.62
C LEU A 65 2.31 -6.63 -5.60
N VAL A 66 1.67 -6.40 -6.76
CA VAL A 66 1.50 -7.42 -7.80
C VAL A 66 2.88 -7.89 -8.28
N ASP A 67 3.77 -6.96 -8.57
CA ASP A 67 5.12 -7.26 -9.04
C ASP A 67 5.97 -7.92 -7.95
N TYR A 68 6.01 -7.33 -6.75
CA TYR A 68 6.80 -7.84 -5.62
C TYR A 68 6.42 -9.26 -5.23
N LEU A 69 5.12 -9.59 -5.20
CA LEU A 69 4.64 -10.90 -4.76
C LEU A 69 4.98 -12.05 -5.72
N GLY A 70 5.42 -11.74 -6.95
CA GLY A 70 5.93 -12.73 -7.90
C GLY A 70 7.16 -13.48 -7.38
N ASP A 71 8.08 -12.75 -6.72
CA ASP A 71 9.33 -13.30 -6.19
C ASP A 71 9.52 -13.04 -4.67
N ALA A 72 8.45 -12.62 -3.99
CA ALA A 72 8.53 -12.25 -2.59
C ALA A 72 9.05 -13.40 -1.69
N PRO A 73 9.90 -13.07 -0.69
CA PRO A 73 10.28 -13.98 0.39
C PRO A 73 9.06 -14.63 1.04
N VAL A 74 9.19 -15.89 1.47
CA VAL A 74 8.07 -16.67 2.03
C VAL A 74 7.37 -15.96 3.19
N ARG A 75 8.14 -15.25 4.03
CA ARG A 75 7.64 -14.47 5.17
C ARG A 75 6.59 -13.43 4.75
N ASP A 76 6.70 -12.91 3.54
CA ASP A 76 5.97 -11.73 3.08
C ASP A 76 4.71 -12.11 2.30
N ARG A 77 4.61 -13.36 1.85
CA ARG A 77 3.54 -13.80 0.94
C ARG A 77 2.16 -13.71 1.57
N ALA A 78 2.01 -14.20 2.80
CA ALA A 78 0.73 -14.15 3.50
C ALA A 78 0.29 -12.71 3.84
N PRO A 79 1.11 -11.89 4.53
CA PRO A 79 0.74 -10.50 4.80
C PRO A 79 0.57 -9.68 3.51
N GLY A 80 1.42 -9.88 2.50
CA GLY A 80 1.32 -9.17 1.24
C GLY A 80 0.06 -9.53 0.43
N ARG A 81 -0.38 -10.80 0.42
CA ARG A 81 -1.65 -11.18 -0.21
C ARG A 81 -2.86 -10.61 0.51
N ALA A 82 -2.83 -10.55 1.84
CA ALA A 82 -3.89 -9.93 2.63
C ALA A 82 -3.98 -8.42 2.34
N LEU A 83 -2.82 -7.77 2.27
CA LEU A 83 -2.72 -6.37 1.91
C LEU A 83 -3.22 -6.11 0.49
N LEU A 84 -2.74 -6.85 -0.51
CA LEU A 84 -3.13 -6.69 -1.92
C LEU A 84 -4.65 -6.77 -2.09
N ARG A 85 -5.29 -7.77 -1.47
CA ARG A 85 -6.76 -7.90 -1.52
C ARG A 85 -7.48 -6.67 -1.01
N ARG A 86 -7.00 -6.07 0.08
CA ARG A 86 -7.58 -4.86 0.66
C ARG A 86 -7.34 -3.64 -0.23
N THR A 87 -6.16 -3.56 -0.84
CA THR A 87 -5.83 -2.51 -1.81
C THR A 87 -6.72 -2.60 -3.05
N ASP A 88 -6.99 -3.82 -3.55
CA ASP A 88 -7.95 -4.07 -4.63
C ASP A 88 -9.37 -3.60 -4.22
N ASP A 89 -9.85 -4.01 -3.04
CA ASP A 89 -11.16 -3.60 -2.54
C ASP A 89 -11.28 -2.06 -2.41
N ALA A 90 -10.19 -1.39 -2.02
CA ALA A 90 -10.12 0.07 -1.91
C ALA A 90 -10.15 0.75 -3.30
N ALA A 91 -9.39 0.25 -4.26
CA ALA A 91 -9.38 0.75 -5.64
C ALA A 91 -10.75 0.61 -6.32
N ASP A 92 -11.42 -0.54 -6.12
CA ASP A 92 -12.77 -0.79 -6.63
C ASP A 92 -13.82 0.11 -5.98
N ALA A 93 -13.68 0.40 -4.68
CA ALA A 93 -14.57 1.33 -3.98
C ALA A 93 -14.43 2.77 -4.47
N GLN A 94 -13.21 3.19 -4.83
CA GLN A 94 -12.95 4.53 -5.38
C GLN A 94 -13.47 4.66 -6.81
N SER A 95 -13.24 3.65 -7.65
CA SER A 95 -13.73 3.62 -9.04
C SER A 95 -15.25 3.72 -9.12
N ARG A 96 -15.98 3.18 -8.14
CA ARG A 96 -17.45 3.29 -8.04
C ARG A 96 -17.96 4.65 -7.57
N ARG A 97 -17.09 5.53 -7.07
CA ARG A 97 -17.43 6.86 -6.55
C ARG A 97 -17.10 7.99 -7.54
N ALA A 98 -16.25 7.72 -8.54
CA ALA A 98 -15.92 8.62 -9.64
C ALA A 98 -17.03 8.61 -10.72
#